data_AF-A0A7C1KUP1-F1
#
_entry.id   AF-A0A7C1KUP1-F1
#
_cell.length_a   1.000
_cell.length_b   1.000
_cell.length_c   1.000
_cell.angle_alpha   90.00
_cell.angle_beta   90.00
_cell.angle_gamma   90.00
#
_symmetry.space_group_name_H-M   'P 1'
#
loop_
_entity.id
_entity.type
_entity.pdbx_description
1 polymer ?
#
loop_
_entity_poly.entity_id
_entity_poly.type
_entity_poly.pdbx_seq_one_letter_code
_entity_poly.pdbx_strand_id
1 'polypeptide(L)'
;MPPKSVTIAIPTYKNMPSMFFMNFLALYTETKKHFKTNLIFCDGTYIEQSRNTLVDLFLKRPADYLFFIDSDMLVPPNTISLLCKQNKDMVSGLYFGRSQQGETHPMVSIKNEGVYSRLSSLSGELEEVDAVGFGCVLIKREVIEKISKQIGEQPFFQNFFKTRTDIIGEDYYFCELAIKAEFSIFVDTSLQCGHIGGIIDLKYYYANR
;
A
#
# COMPACT_ATOMS: atom_id res chain seq x y z
N MET A 1 7.36 8.78 20.04
CA MET A 1 6.62 7.75 20.84
C MET A 1 6.42 6.53 19.96
N PRO A 2 6.40 5.30 20.49
CA PRO A 2 6.04 4.15 19.66
C PRO A 2 4.64 4.39 19.05
N PRO A 3 4.38 3.91 17.82
CA PRO A 3 3.06 4.00 17.20
C PRO A 3 2.00 3.49 18.16
N LYS A 4 0.93 4.27 18.40
CA LYS A 4 -0.13 3.87 19.33
C LYS A 4 -1.37 3.39 18.60
N SER A 5 -1.53 3.76 17.34
CA SER A 5 -2.75 3.50 16.58
C SER A 5 -2.53 3.39 15.08
N VAL A 6 -3.29 2.49 14.46
CA VAL A 6 -3.28 2.27 13.01
C VAL A 6 -4.71 2.14 12.50
N THR A 7 -5.00 2.76 11.38
CA THR A 7 -6.24 2.54 10.63
C THR A 7 -5.91 1.66 9.43
N ILE A 8 -6.53 0.49 9.36
CA ILE A 8 -6.42 -0.40 8.20
C ILE A 8 -7.53 -0.05 7.22
N ALA A 9 -7.15 0.26 5.99
CA ALA A 9 -8.01 0.72 4.92
C ALA A 9 -8.02 -0.29 3.78
N ILE A 10 -9.22 -0.77 3.43
CA ILE A 10 -9.40 -1.85 2.46
C ILE A 10 -10.38 -1.39 1.38
N PRO A 11 -9.90 -1.08 0.16
CA PRO A 11 -10.79 -0.98 -0.99
C PRO A 11 -11.28 -2.38 -1.36
N THR A 12 -12.58 -2.50 -1.62
CA THR A 12 -13.21 -3.76 -2.03
C THR A 12 -14.00 -3.57 -3.31
N TYR A 13 -14.14 -4.64 -4.09
CA TYR A 13 -15.00 -4.64 -5.26
C TYR A 13 -15.70 -6.00 -5.43
N LYS A 14 -17.04 -5.99 -5.41
CA LYS A 14 -17.93 -7.15 -5.61
C LYS A 14 -17.76 -8.28 -4.60
N ASN A 15 -16.65 -9.01 -4.68
CA ASN A 15 -16.37 -10.21 -3.89
C ASN A 15 -14.99 -10.11 -3.26
N MET A 16 -14.88 -10.64 -2.04
CA MET A 16 -13.62 -10.79 -1.35
C MET A 16 -13.22 -12.28 -1.35
N PRO A 17 -12.04 -12.65 -1.87
CA PRO A 17 -11.55 -14.01 -1.77
C PRO A 17 -11.52 -14.49 -0.32
N SER A 18 -12.03 -15.69 -0.05
CA SER A 18 -12.01 -16.27 1.30
C SER A 18 -10.59 -16.39 1.86
N MET A 19 -9.61 -16.63 1.00
CA MET A 19 -8.19 -16.66 1.36
C MET A 19 -7.71 -15.31 1.91
N PHE A 20 -8.04 -14.20 1.23
CA PHE A 20 -7.77 -12.85 1.74
C PHE A 20 -8.44 -12.66 3.09
N PHE A 21 -9.73 -13.00 3.21
CA PHE A 21 -10.48 -12.79 4.45
C PHE A 21 -9.85 -13.51 5.66
N MET A 22 -9.47 -14.78 5.50
CA MET A 22 -8.79 -15.54 6.55
C MET A 22 -7.42 -14.93 6.92
N ASN A 23 -6.63 -14.55 5.91
CA ASN A 23 -5.33 -13.93 6.11
C ASN A 23 -5.43 -12.54 6.78
N PHE A 24 -6.39 -11.73 6.35
CA PHE A 24 -6.71 -10.44 6.95
C PHE A 24 -7.16 -10.59 8.41
N LEU A 25 -7.96 -11.61 8.74
CA LEU A 25 -8.37 -11.85 10.14
C LEU A 25 -7.15 -12.15 11.03
N ALA A 26 -6.17 -12.90 10.52
CA ALA A 26 -4.92 -13.16 11.22
C ALA A 26 -4.10 -11.88 11.41
N LEU A 27 -3.92 -11.08 10.35
CA LEU A 27 -3.28 -9.76 10.39
C LEU A 27 -3.96 -8.84 11.42
N TYR A 28 -5.28 -8.72 11.37
CA TYR A 28 -6.06 -7.86 12.25
C TYR A 28 -5.92 -8.28 13.72
N THR A 29 -6.04 -9.59 13.98
CA THR A 29 -5.91 -10.16 15.32
C THR A 29 -4.53 -9.90 15.90
N GLU A 30 -3.48 -10.11 15.11
CA GLU A 30 -2.10 -9.85 15.53
C GLU A 30 -1.86 -8.36 15.77
N THR A 31 -2.32 -7.50 14.86
CA THR A 31 -2.16 -6.04 14.95
C THR A 31 -2.78 -5.48 16.23
N LYS A 32 -3.97 -5.96 16.62
CA LYS A 32 -4.66 -5.51 17.84
C LYS A 32 -3.93 -5.82 19.15
N LYS A 33 -2.99 -6.76 19.15
CA LYS A 33 -2.16 -7.04 20.34
C LYS A 33 -1.21 -5.89 20.65
N HIS A 34 -0.83 -5.12 19.63
CA HIS A 34 0.23 -4.10 19.73
C HIS A 34 -0.27 -2.68 19.50
N PHE A 35 -1.38 -2.49 18.78
CA PHE A 35 -1.89 -1.17 18.37
C PHE A 35 -3.38 -0.99 18.65
N LYS A 36 -3.80 0.25 18.91
CA LYS A 36 -5.22 0.64 18.80
C LYS A 36 -5.61 0.65 17.31
N THR A 37 -6.40 -0.33 16.89
CA THR A 37 -6.71 -0.55 15.47
C THR A 37 -8.10 -0.08 15.10
N ASN A 38 -8.21 0.76 14.06
CA ASN A 38 -9.46 1.08 13.38
C ASN A 38 -9.53 0.32 12.04
N LEU A 39 -10.75 0.01 11.59
CA LEU A 39 -10.99 -0.52 10.25
C LEU A 39 -11.88 0.43 9.47
N ILE A 40 -11.55 0.64 8.20
CA ILE A 40 -12.38 1.34 7.22
C ILE A 40 -12.38 0.57 5.90
N PHE A 41 -13.55 0.50 5.29
CA PHE A 41 -13.78 -0.20 4.03
C PHE A 41 -14.47 0.76 3.06
N CYS A 42 -14.18 0.61 1.77
CA CYS A 42 -14.90 1.29 0.72
C CYS A 42 -15.15 0.31 -0.43
N ASP A 43 -16.42 0.01 -0.68
CA ASP A 43 -16.84 -0.77 -1.83
C ASP A 43 -17.03 0.17 -3.02
N GLY A 44 -16.28 -0.08 -4.10
CA GLY A 44 -16.26 0.82 -5.25
C GLY A 44 -15.62 0.18 -6.48
N THR A 45 -16.06 0.61 -7.66
CA THR A 45 -15.50 0.13 -8.94
C THR A 45 -14.21 0.87 -9.30
N TYR A 46 -14.14 2.16 -8.99
CA TYR A 46 -12.98 3.01 -9.28
C TYR A 46 -12.07 3.05 -8.07
N ILE A 47 -10.86 2.52 -8.21
CA ILE A 47 -9.91 2.34 -7.12
C ILE A 47 -9.46 3.68 -6.54
N GLU A 48 -9.23 4.68 -7.39
CA GLU A 48 -8.85 6.03 -6.99
C GLU A 48 -9.93 6.71 -6.13
N GLN A 49 -11.21 6.54 -6.48
CA GLN A 49 -12.32 7.09 -5.70
C GLN A 49 -12.43 6.39 -4.34
N SER A 50 -12.23 5.07 -4.34
CA SER A 50 -12.28 4.27 -3.12
C SER A 50 -11.15 4.65 -2.16
N ARG A 51 -9.91 4.80 -2.66
CA ARG A 51 -8.76 5.24 -1.87
C ARG A 51 -8.92 6.68 -1.36
N ASN A 52 -9.42 7.62 -2.18
CA ASN A 52 -9.74 8.98 -1.73
C ASN A 52 -10.77 8.98 -0.58
N THR A 53 -11.85 8.20 -0.72
CA THR A 53 -12.87 8.05 0.33
C THR A 53 -12.28 7.49 1.63
N LEU A 54 -11.38 6.49 1.51
CA LEU A 54 -10.70 5.90 2.65
C LEU A 54 -9.77 6.92 3.35
N VAL A 55 -9.06 7.77 2.60
CA VAL A 55 -8.27 8.87 3.18
C VAL A 55 -9.17 9.85 3.93
N ASP A 56 -10.31 10.24 3.37
CA ASP A 56 -11.25 11.13 4.07
C ASP A 56 -11.77 10.52 5.38
N LEU A 57 -12.11 9.24 5.37
CA LEU A 57 -12.54 8.52 6.57
C LEU A 57 -11.42 8.42 7.60
N PHE A 58 -10.18 8.22 7.17
CA PHE A 58 -8.99 8.23 8.02
C PHE A 58 -8.77 9.61 8.66
N LEU A 59 -8.83 10.68 7.86
CA LEU A 59 -8.59 12.05 8.35
C LEU A 59 -9.62 12.50 9.39
N LYS A 60 -10.85 11.97 9.34
CA LYS A 60 -11.93 12.21 10.32
C LYS A 60 -11.71 11.53 11.68
N ARG A 61 -10.69 10.67 11.83
CA ARG A 61 -10.44 9.89 13.06
C ARG A 61 -9.00 10.08 13.55
N PRO A 62 -8.75 9.97 14.87
CA PRO A 62 -7.40 9.95 15.40
C PRO A 62 -6.76 8.58 15.15
N ALA A 63 -5.66 8.57 14.40
CA ALA A 63 -4.78 7.42 14.21
C ALA A 63 -3.38 7.90 13.77
N ASP A 64 -2.33 7.21 14.19
CA ASP A 64 -0.94 7.60 13.87
C ASP A 64 -0.51 7.14 12.48
N TYR A 65 -1.10 6.04 11.99
CA TYR A 65 -0.79 5.44 10.70
C TYR A 65 -2.06 5.07 9.91
N LEU A 66 -1.95 5.17 8.59
CA LEU A 66 -2.86 4.57 7.62
C LEU A 66 -2.16 3.39 6.96
N PHE A 67 -2.76 2.21 7.02
CA PHE A 67 -2.28 1.03 6.32
C PHE A 67 -3.26 0.64 5.23
N PHE A 68 -2.85 0.75 3.97
CA PHE A 68 -3.62 0.24 2.84
C PHE A 68 -3.29 -1.23 2.59
N ILE A 69 -4.34 -2.03 2.41
CA ILE A 69 -4.22 -3.40 1.92
C ILE A 69 -5.35 -3.70 0.92
N ASP A 70 -4.98 -4.17 -0.27
CA ASP A 70 -5.95 -4.51 -1.31
C ASP A 70 -6.56 -5.90 -1.04
N SER A 71 -7.83 -6.09 -1.44
CA SER A 71 -8.63 -7.28 -1.11
C SER A 71 -8.17 -8.60 -1.77
N ASP A 72 -7.11 -8.56 -2.56
CA ASP A 72 -6.44 -9.70 -3.20
C ASP A 72 -5.02 -9.97 -2.64
N MET A 73 -4.62 -9.29 -1.56
CA MET A 73 -3.29 -9.41 -0.99
C MET A 73 -3.19 -10.44 0.15
N LEU A 74 -2.10 -11.19 0.20
CA LEU A 74 -1.79 -12.14 1.28
C LEU A 74 -0.51 -11.70 1.98
N VAL A 75 -0.61 -11.35 3.25
CA VAL A 75 0.49 -10.76 4.02
C VAL A 75 0.77 -11.57 5.29
N PRO A 76 2.02 -11.59 5.80
CA PRO A 76 2.29 -12.09 7.14
C PRO A 76 1.43 -11.40 8.22
N PRO A 77 0.96 -12.13 9.25
CA PRO A 77 0.15 -11.52 10.31
C PRO A 77 0.84 -10.36 11.06
N ASN A 78 2.17 -10.38 11.12
CA ASN A 78 2.99 -9.36 11.77
C ASN A 78 3.42 -8.22 10.83
N THR A 79 2.91 -8.14 9.59
CA THR A 79 3.29 -7.14 8.57
C THR A 79 3.27 -5.71 9.10
N ILE A 80 2.16 -5.26 9.71
CA ILE A 80 2.07 -3.88 10.23
C ILE A 80 3.13 -3.63 11.30
N SER A 81 3.36 -4.60 12.20
CA SER A 81 4.40 -4.49 13.23
C SER A 81 5.81 -4.41 12.64
N LEU A 82 6.09 -5.15 11.57
CA LEU A 82 7.38 -5.11 10.87
C LEU A 82 7.58 -3.76 10.18
N LEU A 83 6.59 -3.30 9.41
CA LEU A 83 6.63 -2.02 8.70
C LEU A 83 6.78 -0.83 9.69
N CYS A 84 6.02 -0.84 10.80
CA CYS A 84 6.14 0.17 11.86
C CYS A 84 7.56 0.27 12.44
N LYS A 85 8.27 -0.87 12.58
CA LYS A 85 9.65 -0.89 13.12
C LYS A 85 10.66 -0.19 12.23
N GLN A 86 10.40 -0.09 10.93
CA GLN A 86 11.28 0.60 9.98
C GLN A 86 11.30 2.13 10.20
N ASN A 87 10.27 2.67 10.86
CA ASN A 87 10.15 4.09 11.21
C ASN A 87 10.36 5.05 10.02
N LYS A 88 9.78 4.70 8.87
CA LYS A 88 9.80 5.50 7.63
C LYS A 88 8.49 6.24 7.43
N ASP A 89 8.52 7.31 6.64
CA ASP A 89 7.33 8.13 6.37
C ASP A 89 6.27 7.33 5.61
N MET A 90 6.74 6.59 4.61
CA MET A 90 6.00 5.57 3.88
C MET A 90 6.86 4.32 3.74
N VAL A 91 6.28 3.15 3.98
CA VAL A 91 6.97 1.87 3.74
C VAL A 91 6.00 0.81 3.25
N SER A 92 6.37 0.13 2.17
CA SER A 92 5.59 -0.92 1.54
C SER A 92 6.20 -2.31 1.78
N GLY A 93 5.37 -3.34 1.83
CA GLY A 93 5.81 -4.71 1.60
C GLY A 93 6.01 -4.99 0.12
N LEU A 94 6.84 -5.96 -0.22
CA LEU A 94 7.12 -6.31 -1.61
C LEU A 94 6.10 -7.31 -2.16
N TYR A 95 5.51 -6.99 -3.30
CA TYR A 95 4.66 -7.92 -4.05
C TYR A 95 4.80 -7.69 -5.55
N PHE A 96 4.27 -8.65 -6.32
CA PHE A 96 4.50 -8.75 -7.75
C PHE A 96 3.19 -8.65 -8.53
N GLY A 97 3.22 -7.84 -9.58
CA GLY A 97 2.19 -7.79 -10.62
C GLY A 97 2.51 -8.77 -11.75
N ARG A 98 1.56 -8.91 -12.67
CA ARG A 98 1.73 -9.65 -13.94
C ARG A 98 1.48 -8.71 -15.11
N SER A 99 2.37 -8.73 -16.11
CA SER A 99 2.16 -8.03 -17.37
C SER A 99 1.10 -8.74 -18.22
N GLN A 100 0.64 -8.09 -19.28
CA GLN A 100 -0.23 -8.74 -20.26
C GLN A 100 0.43 -9.94 -20.94
N GLN A 101 1.76 -9.95 -21.05
CA GLN A 101 2.55 -11.10 -21.54
C GLN A 101 2.76 -12.19 -20.49
N GLY A 102 2.24 -12.03 -19.27
CA GLY A 102 2.38 -12.98 -18.17
C GLY A 102 3.69 -12.84 -17.38
N GLU A 103 4.53 -11.86 -17.72
CA GLU A 103 5.79 -11.60 -17.02
C GLU A 103 5.56 -10.97 -15.66
N THR A 104 6.23 -11.50 -14.66
CA THR A 104 6.08 -11.08 -13.27
C THR A 104 7.08 -9.98 -12.96
N HIS A 105 6.62 -8.94 -12.27
CA HIS A 105 7.45 -7.77 -11.99
C HIS A 105 7.11 -7.17 -10.62
N PRO A 106 8.10 -6.62 -9.90
CA PRO A 106 7.85 -5.97 -8.61
C PRO A 106 6.96 -4.74 -8.80
N MET A 107 6.03 -4.52 -7.89
CA MET A 107 5.16 -3.33 -7.85
C MET A 107 5.85 -2.14 -7.18
N VAL A 108 7.08 -1.87 -7.61
CA VAL A 108 7.98 -0.84 -7.08
C VAL A 108 8.79 -0.25 -8.21
N SER A 109 8.98 1.08 -8.20
CA SER A 109 9.72 1.80 -9.23
C SER A 109 10.62 2.89 -8.66
N ILE A 110 11.70 3.16 -9.39
CA ILE A 110 12.63 4.29 -9.22
C ILE A 110 12.45 5.23 -10.41
N LYS A 111 12.57 6.54 -10.19
CA LYS A 111 12.40 7.58 -11.19
C LYS A 111 13.76 8.20 -11.54
N ASN A 112 14.21 7.97 -12.77
CA ASN A 112 15.43 8.58 -13.31
C ASN A 112 15.05 9.54 -14.44
N GLU A 113 15.51 10.79 -14.36
CA GLU A 113 15.26 11.82 -15.38
C GLU A 113 13.77 11.97 -15.77
N GLY A 114 12.87 11.82 -14.79
CA GLY A 114 11.43 11.90 -15.00
C GLY A 114 10.74 10.61 -15.45
N VAL A 115 11.51 9.55 -15.72
CA VAL A 115 11.01 8.26 -16.21
C VAL A 115 11.03 7.23 -15.08
N TYR A 116 9.87 6.63 -14.82
CA TYR A 116 9.77 5.50 -13.90
C TYR A 116 10.27 4.21 -14.55
N SER A 117 11.09 3.49 -13.80
CA SER A 117 11.61 2.18 -14.15
C SER A 117 11.46 1.25 -12.95
N ARG A 118 11.10 -0.01 -13.20
CA ARG A 118 10.96 -1.01 -12.14
C ARG A 118 12.33 -1.37 -11.57
N LEU A 119 12.38 -1.74 -10.29
CA LEU A 119 13.60 -2.30 -9.72
C LEU A 119 13.97 -3.59 -10.48
N SER A 120 15.23 -3.68 -10.89
CA SER A 120 15.80 -4.83 -11.58
C SER A 120 16.40 -5.87 -10.62
N SER A 121 16.79 -5.45 -9.41
CA SER A 121 17.33 -6.31 -8.36
C SER A 121 16.65 -6.02 -7.02
N LEU A 122 16.52 -7.05 -6.19
CA LEU A 122 15.96 -6.95 -4.84
C LEU A 122 17.08 -7.30 -3.86
N SER A 123 17.39 -6.38 -2.94
CA SER A 123 18.48 -6.54 -1.97
C SER A 123 18.18 -7.57 -0.87
N GLY A 124 16.89 -7.79 -0.57
CA GLY A 124 16.46 -8.49 0.64
C GLY A 124 16.51 -7.59 1.88
N GLU A 125 16.69 -6.29 1.71
CA GLU A 125 16.71 -5.27 2.76
C GLU A 125 15.71 -4.15 2.46
N LEU A 126 15.77 -3.08 3.27
CA LEU A 126 14.96 -1.89 3.08
C LEU A 126 15.57 -1.00 2.00
N GLU A 127 14.81 -0.63 0.98
CA GLU A 127 15.26 0.17 -0.16
C GLU A 127 14.42 1.45 -0.30
N GLU A 128 15.08 2.57 -0.55
CA GLU A 128 14.42 3.84 -0.87
C GLU A 128 14.03 3.85 -2.35
N VAL A 129 12.81 4.29 -2.66
CA VAL A 129 12.19 4.19 -3.99
C VAL A 129 11.29 5.39 -4.27
N ASP A 130 10.89 5.58 -5.52
CA ASP A 130 10.09 6.74 -5.92
C ASP A 130 8.60 6.44 -6.09
N ALA A 131 8.23 5.16 -6.20
CA ALA A 131 6.84 4.73 -6.25
C ALA A 131 6.67 3.28 -5.77
N VAL A 132 5.57 3.05 -5.05
CA VAL A 132 5.08 1.74 -4.63
C VAL A 132 3.60 1.64 -4.97
N GLY A 133 3.13 0.44 -5.28
CA GLY A 133 1.68 0.20 -5.32
C GLY A 133 1.07 0.24 -3.92
N PHE A 134 -0.25 0.38 -3.85
CA PHE A 134 -0.98 0.56 -2.59
C PHE A 134 -1.64 -0.73 -2.04
N GLY A 135 -1.24 -1.90 -2.53
CA GLY A 135 -1.73 -3.19 -2.05
C GLY A 135 -1.20 -3.61 -0.67
N CYS A 136 -0.10 -3.05 -0.18
CA CYS A 136 0.44 -3.33 1.15
C CYS A 136 1.39 -2.20 1.61
N VAL A 137 0.85 -1.03 1.95
CA VAL A 137 1.66 0.15 2.29
C VAL A 137 1.21 0.78 3.61
N LEU A 138 2.19 1.10 4.45
CA LEU A 138 2.02 1.82 5.71
C LEU A 138 2.47 3.27 5.54
N ILE A 139 1.65 4.22 5.97
CA ILE A 139 1.87 5.66 5.78
C ILE A 139 1.65 6.36 7.11
N LYS A 140 2.59 7.21 7.53
CA LYS A 140 2.40 8.06 8.72
C LYS A 140 1.29 9.09 8.46
N ARG A 141 0.52 9.41 9.50
CA ARG A 141 -0.52 10.44 9.44
C ARG A 141 -0.01 11.78 8.90
N GLU A 142 1.17 12.20 9.35
CA GLU A 142 1.78 13.48 8.98
C GLU A 142 1.99 13.64 7.46
N VAL A 143 2.21 12.53 6.74
CA VAL A 143 2.33 12.51 5.29
C VAL A 143 1.01 12.91 4.65
N ILE A 144 -0.08 12.24 5.05
CA ILE A 144 -1.43 12.54 4.55
C ILE A 144 -1.82 13.98 4.87
N GLU A 145 -1.54 14.45 6.09
CA GLU A 145 -1.88 15.81 6.52
C GLU A 145 -1.11 16.90 5.77
N LYS A 146 0.20 16.71 5.55
CA LYS A 146 1.01 17.69 4.80
C LYS A 146 0.59 17.71 3.33
N ILE A 147 0.34 16.55 2.71
CA ILE A 147 -0.20 16.48 1.35
C ILE A 147 -1.56 17.18 1.29
N SER A 148 -2.49 16.88 2.21
CA SER A 148 -3.82 17.50 2.28
C SER A 148 -3.75 19.03 2.31
N LYS A 149 -2.83 19.60 3.11
CA LYS A 149 -2.62 21.05 3.19
C LYS A 149 -2.09 21.64 1.88
N GLN A 150 -1.25 20.91 1.15
CA GLN A 150 -0.65 21.37 -0.11
C GLN A 150 -1.64 21.32 -1.28
N ILE A 151 -2.46 20.27 -1.35
CA ILE A 151 -3.35 20.03 -2.49
C ILE A 151 -4.76 20.60 -2.28
N GLY A 152 -5.15 20.95 -1.05
CA GLY A 152 -6.48 21.46 -0.73
C GLY A 152 -7.57 20.41 -0.95
N GLU A 153 -8.56 20.73 -1.78
CA GLU A 153 -9.68 19.83 -2.12
C GLU A 153 -9.38 18.89 -3.31
N GLN A 154 -8.16 18.95 -3.87
CA GLN A 154 -7.75 18.04 -4.93
C GLN A 154 -7.63 16.59 -4.40
N PRO A 155 -7.84 15.58 -5.26
CA PRO A 155 -7.76 14.18 -4.84
C PRO A 155 -6.33 13.77 -4.45
N PHE A 156 -6.21 12.83 -3.51
CA PHE A 156 -4.95 12.18 -3.16
C PHE A 156 -4.54 11.12 -4.20
N PHE A 157 -5.53 10.50 -4.83
CA PHE A 157 -5.38 9.43 -5.81
C PHE A 157 -6.07 9.82 -7.11
N GLN A 158 -5.35 9.81 -8.22
CA GLN A 158 -5.89 10.14 -9.53
C GLN A 158 -5.12 9.44 -10.66
N ASN A 159 -5.86 8.82 -11.58
CA ASN A 159 -5.32 8.26 -12.81
C ASN A 159 -5.15 9.35 -13.88
N PHE A 160 -4.05 9.30 -14.63
CA PHE A 160 -3.79 10.22 -15.74
C PHE A 160 -3.49 9.48 -17.03
N PHE A 161 -4.21 9.81 -18.11
CA PHE A 161 -3.91 9.30 -19.44
C PHE A 161 -2.69 10.06 -20.02
N LYS A 162 -1.60 9.33 -20.27
CA LYS A 162 -0.45 9.81 -21.08
C LYS A 162 -0.79 9.73 -22.56
N THR A 163 -1.44 8.64 -22.95
CA THR A 163 -1.93 8.38 -24.31
C THR A 163 -3.32 7.75 -24.22
N ARG A 164 -3.89 7.33 -25.35
CA ARG A 164 -5.17 6.60 -25.35
C ARG A 164 -5.09 5.23 -24.65
N THR A 165 -3.90 4.67 -24.49
CA THR A 165 -3.69 3.31 -23.95
C THR A 165 -2.79 3.29 -22.72
N ASP A 166 -2.05 4.37 -22.47
CA ASP A 166 -1.09 4.45 -21.37
C ASP A 166 -1.61 5.37 -20.26
N ILE A 167 -1.66 4.83 -19.05
CA ILE A 167 -2.13 5.52 -17.85
C ILE A 167 -0.99 5.58 -16.82
N ILE A 168 -0.85 6.71 -16.14
CA ILE A 168 -0.14 6.79 -14.85
C ILE A 168 -1.16 6.43 -13.78
N GLY A 169 -0.84 5.38 -13.01
CA GLY A 169 -1.68 4.88 -11.92
C GLY A 169 -1.86 5.89 -10.80
N GLU A 170 -2.94 5.71 -10.05
CA GLU A 170 -3.32 6.58 -8.95
C GLU A 170 -2.33 6.52 -7.77
N ASP A 171 -1.67 5.38 -7.61
CA ASP A 171 -0.60 5.11 -6.67
C ASP A 171 0.68 5.90 -6.98
N TYR A 172 1.10 5.96 -8.25
CA TYR A 172 2.23 6.79 -8.69
C TYR A 172 1.96 8.27 -8.42
N TYR A 173 0.73 8.74 -8.70
CA TYR A 173 0.34 10.11 -8.41
C TYR A 173 0.46 10.44 -6.91
N PHE A 174 -0.04 9.57 -6.03
CA PHE A 174 0.12 9.76 -4.59
C PHE A 174 1.60 9.82 -4.20
N CYS A 175 2.43 8.91 -4.73
CA CYS A 175 3.87 8.89 -4.43
C CYS A 175 4.56 10.20 -4.87
N GLU A 176 4.20 10.76 -6.02
CA GLU A 176 4.70 12.06 -6.46
C GLU A 176 4.27 13.19 -5.51
N LEU A 177 3.05 13.16 -4.98
CA LEU A 177 2.61 14.13 -3.97
C LEU A 177 3.42 14.00 -2.68
N ALA A 178 3.70 12.78 -2.22
CA ALA A 178 4.51 12.54 -1.03
C ALA A 178 5.95 13.07 -1.20
N ILE A 179 6.58 12.81 -2.34
CA ILE A 179 7.94 13.32 -2.66
C ILE A 179 7.93 14.85 -2.76
N LYS A 180 6.93 15.45 -3.41
CA LYS A 180 6.76 16.93 -3.45
C LYS A 180 6.50 17.52 -2.07
N ALA A 181 5.90 16.75 -1.18
CA ALA A 181 5.76 17.06 0.24
C ALA A 181 7.03 16.76 1.05
N GLU A 182 8.15 16.46 0.41
CA GLU A 182 9.47 16.22 1.01
C GLU A 182 9.52 15.00 1.93
N PHE A 183 8.73 13.96 1.62
CA PHE A 183 8.79 12.68 2.31
C PHE A 183 9.51 11.62 1.48
N SER A 184 10.03 10.62 2.20
CA SER A 184 10.75 9.49 1.64
C SER A 184 9.86 8.25 1.59
N ILE A 185 10.00 7.46 0.52
CA ILE A 185 9.22 6.23 0.29
C ILE A 185 10.17 5.05 0.28
N PHE A 186 9.81 4.01 1.02
CA PHE A 186 10.62 2.79 1.13
C PHE A 186 9.81 1.55 0.75
N VAL A 187 10.52 0.51 0.34
CA VAL A 187 10.03 -0.87 0.31
C VAL A 187 10.91 -1.76 1.19
N ASP A 188 10.30 -2.59 2.01
CA ASP A 188 10.99 -3.68 2.71
C ASP A 188 11.00 -4.91 1.79
N THR A 189 12.10 -5.12 1.07
CA THR A 189 12.21 -6.22 0.08
C THR A 189 12.38 -7.59 0.75
N SER A 190 12.65 -7.62 2.05
CA SER A 190 12.63 -8.85 2.87
C SER A 190 11.20 -9.31 3.17
N LEU A 191 10.25 -8.37 3.24
CA LEU A 191 8.84 -8.62 3.52
C LEU A 191 8.07 -8.86 2.21
N GLN A 192 8.15 -10.08 1.71
CA GLN A 192 7.34 -10.46 0.54
C GLN A 192 5.88 -10.70 0.94
N CYS A 193 4.96 -10.39 0.04
CA CYS A 193 3.52 -10.60 0.15
C CYS A 193 3.03 -11.38 -1.08
N GLY A 194 2.03 -12.23 -0.90
CA GLY A 194 1.33 -12.90 -1.99
C GLY A 194 0.26 -12.01 -2.61
N HIS A 195 -0.07 -12.26 -3.88
CA HIS A 195 -1.10 -11.54 -4.62
C HIS A 195 -2.00 -12.55 -5.35
N ILE A 196 -3.28 -12.60 -4.99
CA ILE A 196 -4.28 -13.49 -5.60
C ILE A 196 -4.50 -13.06 -7.04
N GLY A 197 -4.33 -13.98 -7.98
CA GLY A 197 -4.27 -13.66 -9.42
C GLY A 197 -2.87 -13.32 -9.93
N GLY A 198 -1.94 -12.99 -9.03
CA GLY A 198 -0.51 -12.81 -9.28
C GLY A 198 0.33 -14.04 -8.89
N ILE A 199 1.56 -13.81 -8.39
CA ILE A 199 2.36 -14.85 -7.73
C ILE A 199 1.91 -14.98 -6.28
N ILE A 200 1.64 -16.22 -5.87
CA ILE A 200 1.55 -16.59 -4.46
C ILE A 200 2.73 -17.51 -4.17
N ASP A 201 3.72 -17.04 -3.41
CA ASP A 201 4.72 -17.96 -2.87
C ASP A 201 4.00 -18.93 -1.90
N LEU A 202 4.26 -20.23 -2.08
CA LEU A 202 3.64 -21.31 -1.33
C LEU A 202 3.78 -21.11 0.19
N LYS A 203 4.84 -20.44 0.67
CA LYS A 203 4.99 -20.14 2.10
C LYS A 203 3.86 -19.27 2.65
N TYR A 204 3.32 -18.34 1.85
CA TYR A 204 2.14 -17.52 2.22
C TYR A 204 0.83 -18.30 2.12
N TYR A 205 0.79 -19.32 1.26
CA TYR A 205 -0.36 -20.22 1.18
C TYR A 205 -0.46 -21.10 2.43
N TYR A 206 0.64 -21.68 2.89
CA TYR A 206 0.66 -22.60 4.03
C TYR A 206 0.66 -21.92 5.40
N ALA A 207 1.09 -20.65 5.52
CA ALA A 207 1.01 -19.90 6.78
C ALA A 207 -0.43 -19.62 7.26
N ASN A 208 -1.44 -19.91 6.43
CA ASN A 208 -2.86 -19.76 6.73
C ASN A 208 -3.58 -21.11 6.93
N ARG A 209 -2.84 -22.24 7.03
CA ARG A 209 -3.38 -23.57 7.37
C ARG A 209 -2.89 -24.03 8.73
#